data_AF-A0A3D0ZYW9-F1
#
_entry.id   AF-A0A3D0ZYW9-F1
#
_cell.length_a   1.000
_cell.length_b   1.000
_cell.length_c   1.000
_cell.angle_alpha   90.00
_cell.angle_beta   90.00
_cell.angle_gamma   90.00
#
_symmetry.space_group_name_H-M   'P 1'
#
loop_
_entity.id
_entity.type
_entity.pdbx_description
1 polymer ?
#
loop_
_entity_poly.entity_id
_entity_poly.type
_entity_poly.pdbx_seq_one_letter_code
_entity_poly.pdbx_strand_id
1 'polypeptide(L)'
;MAYLTKDDLVIIRTSDTTIQARVVDMQFRRFKRSWKDKATGETKWKWKSVPYAICECFIGAPIGTEFLIPGYKLQFETKDGEKLLVLRDKYAAEFDGAWVKKMLASSKEKRATA
;
A
#
# COMPACT_ATOMS: atom_id res chain seq x y z
N MET A 1 14.22 -1.31 2.82
CA MET A 1 12.84 -1.42 2.31
C MET A 1 11.95 -1.53 3.53
N ALA A 2 10.94 -0.69 3.67
CA ALA A 2 10.07 -0.78 4.84
C ALA A 2 9.24 -2.05 4.75
N TYR A 3 9.54 -3.04 5.60
CA TYR A 3 8.66 -4.18 5.79
C TYR A 3 7.53 -3.67 6.67
N LEU A 4 6.37 -3.41 6.07
CA LEU A 4 5.19 -3.09 6.85
C LEU A 4 4.85 -4.29 7.72
N THR A 5 4.42 -4.01 8.94
CA THR A 5 3.77 -4.96 9.83
C THR A 5 2.32 -4.58 10.03
N LYS A 6 1.51 -5.55 10.47
CA LYS A 6 0.16 -5.26 10.95
C LYS A 6 0.26 -4.28 12.13
N ASP A 7 -0.73 -3.41 12.26
CA ASP A 7 -0.81 -2.34 13.25
C ASP A 7 0.15 -1.16 13.09
N ASP A 8 1.00 -1.17 12.06
CA ASP A 8 1.86 -0.02 11.74
C ASP A 8 1.03 1.24 11.47
N LEU A 9 1.52 2.37 11.98
CA LEU A 9 0.90 3.66 11.77
C LEU A 9 1.41 4.29 10.46
N VAL A 10 0.47 4.57 9.56
CA VAL A 10 0.73 5.23 8.29
C VAL A 10 0.20 6.65 8.34
N ILE A 11 1.08 7.60 8.03
CA ILE A 11 0.75 9.02 7.92
C ILE A 11 0.83 9.42 6.46
N ILE A 12 -0.28 9.94 5.94
CA ILE A 12 -0.35 10.54 4.61
C ILE A 12 -0.52 12.04 4.80
N ARG A 13 0.45 12.81 4.32
CA ARG A 13 0.34 14.27 4.30
C ARG A 13 -0.23 14.68 2.94
N THR A 14 -1.47 15.14 2.93
CA THR A 14 -2.06 15.86 1.80
C THR A 14 -1.79 17.35 2.00
N SER A 15 -1.90 18.18 0.94
CA SER A 15 -1.62 19.62 1.01
C SER A 15 -2.36 20.34 2.14
N ASP A 16 -3.57 19.88 2.47
CA ASP A 16 -4.48 20.58 3.38
C ASP A 16 -4.86 19.73 4.61
N THR A 17 -4.63 18.42 4.57
CA THR A 17 -5.02 17.49 5.65
C THR A 17 -4.00 16.37 5.86
N THR A 18 -3.78 16.02 7.13
CA THR A 18 -3.00 14.84 7.50
C THR A 18 -3.97 13.69 7.75
N ILE A 19 -3.89 12.65 6.92
CA ILE A 19 -4.63 11.41 7.12
C ILE A 19 -3.75 10.48 7.93
N GLN A 20 -4.31 9.94 9.01
CA GLN A 20 -3.68 8.87 9.77
C GLN A 20 -4.48 7.59 9.59
N ALA A 21 -3.76 6.52 9.28
CA ALA A 21 -4.33 5.21 9.03
C ALA A 21 -3.48 4.12 9.67
N ARG A 22 -4.10 3.00 9.99
CA ARG A 22 -3.42 1.82 10.52
C ARG A 22 -3.41 0.72 9.48
N VAL A 23 -2.31 -0.02 9.38
CA VAL A 23 -2.23 -1.21 8.52
C VAL A 23 -3.05 -2.34 9.16
N VAL A 24 -4.10 -2.76 8.47
CA VAL A 24 -5.00 -3.83 8.93
C VAL A 24 -4.63 -5.18 8.31
N ASP A 25 -4.22 -5.17 7.04
CA ASP A 25 -3.83 -6.38 6.33
C ASP A 25 -2.76 -6.10 5.28
N MET A 26 -2.08 -7.15 4.82
CA MET A 26 -1.06 -7.07 3.78
C MET A 26 -1.30 -8.15 2.74
N GLN A 27 -1.36 -7.75 1.47
CA GLN A 27 -1.56 -8.66 0.36
C GLN A 27 -0.56 -8.43 -0.76
N PHE A 28 -0.24 -9.51 -1.47
CA PHE A 28 0.69 -9.48 -2.58
C PHE A 28 -0.07 -9.57 -3.90
N ARG A 29 0.14 -8.59 -4.77
CA ARG A 29 -0.38 -8.64 -6.13
C ARG A 29 0.68 -9.20 -7.07
N ARG A 30 0.32 -10.29 -7.75
CA ARG A 30 1.12 -10.84 -8.85
C ARG A 30 0.69 -10.25 -10.18
N PHE A 31 1.65 -9.82 -11.00
CA PHE A 31 1.40 -9.35 -12.35
C PHE A 31 2.57 -9.66 -13.28
N LYS A 32 2.32 -9.79 -14.59
CA LYS A 32 3.38 -9.90 -15.59
C LYS A 32 3.87 -8.50 -15.95
N ARG A 33 5.18 -8.30 -15.93
CA ARG A 33 5.83 -7.08 -16.43
C ARG A 33 6.81 -7.46 -17.53
N SER A 34 6.74 -6.75 -18.65
CA SER A 34 7.75 -6.83 -19.68
C SER A 34 9.01 -6.08 -19.25
N TRP A 35 10.17 -6.59 -19.63
CA TRP A 35 11.43 -5.86 -19.50
C TRP A 35 12.27 -6.09 -20.74
N LYS A 36 13.06 -5.08 -21.12
CA LYS A 36 14.03 -5.20 -22.19
C LYS A 36 15.31 -5.78 -21.62
N ASP A 37 15.75 -6.90 -22.16
CA ASP A 37 17.03 -7.51 -21.83
C ASP A 37 18.16 -6.61 -22.34
N LYS A 38 19.10 -6.25 -21.47
CA LYS A 38 20.23 -5.37 -21.84
C LYS A 38 21.26 -6.10 -22.70
N ALA A 39 21.36 -7.42 -22.57
CA ALA A 39 22.34 -8.22 -23.31
C ALA A 39 21.83 -8.60 -24.70
N THR A 40 20.56 -9.01 -24.82
CA THR A 40 19.99 -9.48 -26.10
C THR A 40 19.11 -8.46 -26.81
N GLY A 41 18.70 -7.37 -26.14
CA GLY A 41 17.80 -6.36 -26.70
C GLY A 41 16.34 -6.79 -26.80
N GLU A 42 16.03 -8.05 -26.52
CA GLU A 42 14.69 -8.63 -26.62
C GLU A 42 13.77 -8.21 -25.46
N THR A 43 12.46 -8.19 -25.72
CA THR A 43 11.45 -7.96 -24.67
C THR A 43 11.02 -9.29 -24.07
N LYS A 44 11.34 -9.51 -22.79
CA LYS A 44 10.97 -10.72 -22.04
C LYS A 44 9.88 -10.40 -21.01
N TRP A 45 9.14 -11.43 -20.57
CA TRP A 45 8.01 -11.31 -19.62
C TRP A 45 8.27 -12.06 -18.32
N LYS A 46 8.17 -11.39 -17.17
CA LYS A 46 8.42 -11.99 -15.86
C LYS A 46 7.27 -11.70 -14.92
N TRP A 47 6.93 -12.70 -14.14
CA TRP A 47 6.02 -12.54 -13.02
C TRP A 47 6.70 -11.74 -11.92
N LYS A 48 6.09 -10.62 -11.53
CA LYS A 48 6.46 -9.84 -10.36
C LYS A 48 5.38 -9.98 -9.30
N SER A 49 5.80 -9.93 -8.04
CA SER A 49 4.91 -9.89 -6.88
C SER A 49 5.23 -8.60 -6.12
N VAL A 50 4.22 -7.78 -5.85
CA VAL A 50 4.40 -6.50 -5.14
C VAL A 50 3.55 -6.50 -3.87
N PRO A 51 4.13 -6.13 -2.71
CA PRO A 51 3.37 -6.01 -1.48
C PRO A 51 2.51 -4.74 -1.48
N TYR A 52 1.28 -4.91 -1.03
CA TYR A 52 0.32 -3.84 -0.79
C TYR A 52 -0.20 -3.96 0.63
N ALA A 53 -0.23 -2.84 1.33
CA ALA A 53 -0.86 -2.69 2.63
C ALA A 53 -2.30 -2.22 2.44
N ILE A 54 -3.20 -2.81 3.22
CA ILE A 54 -4.59 -2.39 3.35
C ILE A 54 -4.66 -1.61 4.65
N CYS A 55 -4.98 -0.34 4.54
CA CYS A 55 -4.97 0.60 5.65
C CYS A 55 -6.38 1.09 5.92
N GLU A 56 -6.70 1.27 7.19
CA GLU A 56 -7.96 1.84 7.66
C GLU A 56 -7.71 3.23 8.25
N CYS A 57 -8.41 4.23 7.73
CA CYS A 57 -8.35 5.60 8.21
C CYS A 57 -9.07 5.75 9.57
N PHE A 58 -8.42 6.47 10.48
CA PHE A 58 -9.02 6.89 11.75
C PHE A 58 -9.02 8.41 11.96
N ILE A 59 -8.12 9.16 11.31
CA ILE A 59 -8.08 10.64 11.35
C ILE A 59 -7.95 11.21 9.93
N GLY A 60 -8.64 12.31 9.64
CA GLY A 60 -8.49 13.11 8.42
C GLY A 60 -9.35 12.66 7.22
N ALA A 61 -9.96 11.48 7.29
CA ALA A 61 -10.96 10.97 6.34
C ALA A 61 -12.11 10.32 7.13
N PRO A 62 -13.27 9.99 6.53
CA PRO A 62 -14.32 9.27 7.21
C PRO A 62 -13.77 7.99 7.86
N ILE A 63 -14.02 7.84 9.16
CA ILE A 63 -13.53 6.72 9.96
C ILE A 63 -14.04 5.41 9.34
N GLY A 64 -13.16 4.41 9.21
CA GLY A 64 -13.47 3.15 8.56
C GLY A 64 -13.29 3.14 7.03
N THR A 65 -12.77 4.23 6.45
CA THR A 65 -12.35 4.22 5.04
C THR A 65 -11.13 3.32 4.89
N GLU A 66 -11.30 2.25 4.11
CA GLU A 66 -10.21 1.33 3.77
C GLU A 66 -9.61 1.71 2.41
N PHE A 67 -8.28 1.72 2.34
CA PHE A 67 -7.57 2.04 1.12
C PHE A 67 -6.28 1.24 0.99
N LEU A 68 -5.73 1.25 -0.23
CA LEU A 68 -4.58 0.46 -0.60
C LEU A 68 -3.32 1.30 -0.71
N ILE A 69 -2.20 0.83 -0.15
CA ILE A 69 -0.91 1.49 -0.30
C ILE A 69 0.15 0.48 -0.78
N PRO A 70 0.89 0.76 -1.87
CA PRO A 70 2.05 -0.03 -2.23
C PRO A 70 3.14 0.14 -1.17
N GLY A 71 3.51 -0.95 -0.50
CA GLY A 71 4.40 -0.88 0.65
C GLY A 71 5.78 -0.30 0.35
N TYR A 72 6.25 -0.47 -0.89
CA TYR A 72 7.54 0.07 -1.34
C TYR A 72 7.58 1.60 -1.48
N LYS A 73 6.42 2.28 -1.50
CA LYS A 73 6.36 3.76 -1.55
C LYS A 73 6.39 4.39 -0.14
N LEU A 74 6.28 3.60 0.92
CA LEU A 74 6.34 4.10 2.29
C LEU A 74 7.80 4.23 2.74
N GLN A 75 8.10 5.35 3.39
CA GLN A 75 9.39 5.61 4.00
C GLN A 75 9.25 5.58 5.53
N PHE A 76 10.22 4.98 6.20
CA PHE A 76 10.30 5.08 7.65
C PHE A 76 10.74 6.50 8.04
N GLU A 77 9.97 7.14 8.89
CA GLU A 77 10.32 8.38 9.57
C GLU A 77 10.28 8.07 11.07
N THR A 78 11.35 8.41 11.79
CA THR A 78 11.37 8.27 13.26
C THR A 78 10.97 9.62 13.83
N LYS A 79 9.86 9.69 14.56
CA LYS A 79 9.51 10.85 15.38
C LYS A 79 9.32 10.37 16.82
N ASP A 80 9.92 11.10 17.76
CA ASP A 80 9.77 10.86 19.20
C ASP A 80 10.03 9.40 19.64
N GLY A 81 10.96 8.71 18.96
CA GLY A 81 11.32 7.32 19.24
C GLY A 81 10.40 6.26 18.62
N GLU A 82 9.29 6.67 17.99
CA GLU A 82 8.36 5.77 17.30
C GLU A 82 8.64 5.72 15.79
N LYS A 83 8.55 4.51 15.21
CA LYS A 83 8.72 4.28 13.78
C LYS A 83 7.39 4.53 13.07
N LEU A 84 7.35 5.53 12.20
CA LEU A 84 6.18 5.92 11.44
C LEU A 84 6.41 5.65 9.95
N LEU A 85 5.37 5.22 9.26
CA LEU A 85 5.40 5.06 7.80
C LEU A 85 4.81 6.31 7.15
N VAL A 86 5.64 7.11 6.51
CA VAL A 86 5.20 8.35 5.86
C VAL A 86 5.12 8.14 4.36
N LEU A 87 3.95 8.45 3.80
CA LEU A 87 3.76 8.60 2.37
C LEU A 87 4.00 10.08 2.00
N ARG A 88 5.16 10.37 1.40
CA ARG A 88 5.57 11.75 1.08
C ARG A 88 4.98 12.32 -0.20
N ASP A 89 4.39 11.47 -1.04
CA ASP A 89 4.11 11.85 -2.42
C ASP A 89 2.65 11.60 -2.81
N LYS A 90 2.12 12.48 -3.67
CA LYS A 90 0.70 12.68 -4.07
C LYS A 90 0.12 11.53 -4.90
N TYR A 91 0.58 10.29 -4.71
CA TYR A 91 0.15 9.13 -5.49
C TYR A 91 -1.13 8.46 -4.95
N ALA A 92 -2.07 9.24 -4.41
CA ALA A 92 -3.43 8.75 -4.13
C ALA A 92 -4.20 8.34 -5.41
N ALA A 93 -3.68 8.68 -6.60
CA ALA A 93 -4.41 8.61 -7.87
C ALA A 93 -4.40 7.24 -8.60
N GLU A 94 -3.70 6.20 -8.13
CA GLU A 94 -3.65 4.90 -8.85
C GLU A 94 -4.60 3.81 -8.28
N PHE A 95 -5.51 4.15 -7.36
CA PHE A 95 -6.20 3.14 -6.53
C PHE A 95 -7.66 2.83 -6.87
N ASP A 96 -8.24 3.38 -7.95
CA ASP A 96 -9.64 3.11 -8.32
C ASP A 96 -9.83 1.97 -9.34
N GLY A 97 -8.90 1.01 -9.34
CA GLY A 97 -8.97 -0.15 -10.23
C GLY A 97 -9.93 -1.22 -9.72
N ALA A 98 -10.62 -1.94 -10.62
CA ALA A 98 -11.49 -3.08 -10.26
C ALA A 98 -10.77 -4.17 -9.44
N TRP A 99 -9.45 -4.31 -9.60
CA TRP A 99 -8.63 -5.23 -8.83
C TRP A 99 -8.43 -4.79 -7.37
N VAL A 100 -8.46 -3.48 -7.09
CA VAL A 100 -8.36 -2.93 -5.72
C VAL A 100 -9.60 -3.31 -4.94
N LYS A 101 -10.78 -3.14 -5.55
CA LYS A 101 -12.07 -3.56 -4.96
C LYS A 101 -12.08 -5.06 -4.62
N LYS A 102 -11.56 -5.90 -5.52
CA LYS A 102 -11.41 -7.36 -5.25
C LYS A 102 -10.46 -7.64 -4.08
N MET A 103 -9.37 -6.89 -3.96
CA MET A 103 -8.38 -7.09 -2.90
C MET A 103 -8.91 -6.65 -1.53
N LEU A 104 -9.62 -5.51 -1.49
CA LEU A 104 -10.32 -5.05 -0.30
C LEU A 104 -11.42 -6.03 0.13
N ALA A 105 -12.23 -6.52 -0.82
CA ALA A 105 -13.25 -7.54 -0.53
C ALA A 105 -12.64 -8.84 0.01
N SER A 106 -11.59 -9.37 -0.64
CA SER A 106 -10.89 -10.57 -0.17
C SER A 106 -10.26 -10.39 1.21
N SER A 107 -9.77 -9.20 1.53
CA SER A 107 -9.27 -8.88 2.87
C SER A 107 -10.40 -8.86 3.91
N LYS A 108 -11.55 -8.27 3.58
CA LYS A 108 -12.72 -8.27 4.47
C LYS A 108 -13.22 -9.68 4.75
N GLU A 109 -13.31 -10.53 3.73
CA GLU A 109 -13.69 -11.95 3.89
C GLU A 109 -12.71 -12.71 4.79
N LYS A 110 -11.40 -12.52 4.59
CA LYS A 110 -10.37 -13.15 5.43
C LYS A 110 -10.46 -12.69 6.88
N ARG A 111 -10.75 -11.42 7.12
CA ARG A 111 -10.92 -10.85 8.46
C ARG A 111 -12.22 -11.30 9.13
N ALA A 112 -13.29 -11.50 8.38
CA ALA A 112 -14.56 -12.00 8.91
C ALA A 112 -14.52 -13.49 9.29
N THR A 113 -13.55 -14.23 8.74
CA THR A 113 -13.39 -15.67 8.97
C THR A 113 -12.33 -15.99 10.04
N ALA A 114 -11.52 -14.99 10.43
CA ALA A 114 -10.41 -15.13 11.39
C ALA A 114 -10.85 -14.69 12.79
#